data_AF-A0A453CEA9-F1
#
_entry.id   AF-A0A453CEA9-F1
#
_cell.length_a   1.000
_cell.length_b   1.000
_cell.length_c   1.000
_cell.angle_alpha   90.00
_cell.angle_beta   90.00
_cell.angle_gamma   90.00
#
_symmetry.space_group_name_H-M   'P 1'
#
loop_
_entity.id
_entity.type
_entity.pdbx_description
1 polymer ?
#
loop_
_entity_poly.entity_id
_entity_poly.type
_entity_poly.pdbx_seq_one_letter_code
_entity_poly.pdbx_strand_id
1 'polypeptide(L)'
;MRHLLLPRRLLAMAPLSASAATKALLLNPARGRLPSSLACLSAHGARSFRAASLRCYAAAAVAEQHRIKVNNPIVEMDGDEMTRVMWKMIKDKLIFPYLDLDVKYFDLGVLNRDATDDKVTVESAEATLKYNVAVKCATITPDETRVKEFKLKSMWRSPNGTIRNILNGTVFREPILCKNIPRILTGWKKPICIGRHAFGDQYRATDMIINGPGKLKMVYVPDGAEPVELNVYDFKGPGVALAMYNVDESIRAFADSSMAMALSKKWPLYLSTKNTILKKYDGRFKDIFQEVYEENWKEKFEENSIWYEHRLIDDMVAYAVKSEGGYVWACKNYDGDVQSDFLAQGLHCFLPDLATHFIF
;
A
#
# COMPACT_ATOMS: atom_id res chain seq x y z
N MET A 1 14.66 44.61 -52.54
CA MET A 1 13.72 45.54 -51.88
C MET A 1 14.08 45.65 -50.39
N ARG A 2 14.22 46.89 -49.92
CA ARG A 2 14.29 47.47 -48.57
C ARG A 2 14.14 46.55 -47.32
N HIS A 3 15.12 46.70 -46.40
CA HIS A 3 15.10 46.90 -44.91
C HIS A 3 14.02 46.20 -44.04
N LEU A 4 14.19 45.81 -42.76
CA LEU A 4 14.98 46.25 -41.58
C LEU A 4 15.21 45.01 -40.65
N LEU A 5 16.38 44.74 -40.07
CA LEU A 5 16.98 45.26 -38.82
C LEU A 5 16.12 45.16 -37.53
N LEU A 6 16.56 44.31 -36.59
CA LEU A 6 16.27 44.37 -35.15
C LEU A 6 17.57 44.06 -34.38
N PRO A 7 18.02 44.89 -33.41
CA PRO A 7 19.33 44.75 -32.79
C PRO A 7 19.31 44.02 -31.44
N ARG A 8 20.41 43.31 -31.19
CA ARG A 8 20.84 42.84 -29.86
C ARG A 8 21.19 44.02 -28.96
N ARG A 9 20.75 43.98 -27.69
CA ARG A 9 21.43 44.70 -26.60
C ARG A 9 21.52 43.81 -25.36
N LEU A 10 22.77 43.61 -24.93
CA LEU A 10 23.15 43.20 -23.59
C LEU A 10 22.74 44.29 -22.58
N LEU A 11 22.24 43.89 -21.42
CA LEU A 11 22.45 44.62 -20.18
C LEU A 11 22.52 43.62 -19.02
N ALA A 12 23.63 43.70 -18.29
CA ALA A 12 23.92 42.94 -17.09
C ALA A 12 22.96 43.34 -15.95
N MET A 13 22.54 42.36 -15.16
CA MET A 13 22.01 42.58 -13.82
C MET A 13 22.66 41.63 -12.83
N ALA A 14 23.19 42.23 -11.76
CA ALA A 14 23.85 41.62 -10.62
C ALA A 14 22.86 40.87 -9.71
N PRO A 15 23.35 39.94 -8.86
CA PRO A 15 22.48 39.08 -8.05
C PRO A 15 22.02 39.81 -6.78
N LEU A 16 20.71 39.81 -6.52
CA LEU A 16 20.15 40.24 -5.24
C LEU A 16 19.90 39.02 -4.36
N SER A 17 20.75 38.87 -3.35
CA SER A 17 20.61 37.98 -2.20
C SER A 17 19.45 38.44 -1.31
N ALA A 18 18.42 37.61 -1.13
CA ALA A 18 17.40 37.81 -0.11
C ALA A 18 17.76 36.98 1.14
N SER A 19 18.39 37.65 2.11
CA SER A 19 18.56 37.16 3.48
C SER A 19 17.24 37.32 4.24
N ALA A 20 16.67 36.21 4.71
CA ALA A 20 15.52 36.21 5.62
C ALA A 20 15.97 36.67 7.02
N ALA A 21 15.54 37.86 7.45
CA ALA A 21 15.73 38.35 8.81
C ALA A 21 14.53 37.96 9.68
N THR A 22 14.76 37.03 10.61
CA THR A 22 13.82 36.61 11.65
C THR A 22 13.72 37.72 12.70
N LYS A 23 12.56 38.38 12.82
CA LYS A 23 12.23 39.23 13.98
C LYS A 23 11.31 38.47 14.93
N ALA A 24 11.88 38.07 16.06
CA ALA A 24 11.15 37.56 17.23
C ALA A 24 10.36 38.70 17.89
N LEU A 25 9.07 38.47 18.13
CA LEU A 25 8.24 39.32 18.99
C LEU A 25 8.05 38.60 20.32
N LEU A 26 8.77 39.05 21.34
CA LEU A 26 8.56 38.71 22.75
C LEU A 26 7.53 39.69 23.32
N LEU A 27 6.39 39.18 23.81
CA LEU A 27 5.44 39.91 24.65
C LEU A 27 5.41 39.27 26.04
N ASN A 28 5.83 40.06 27.02
CA ASN A 28 5.86 39.75 28.45
C ASN A 28 4.71 40.52 29.13
N PRO A 29 3.90 39.94 30.03
CA PRO A 29 2.80 40.65 30.68
C PRO A 29 3.26 41.41 31.92
N ALA A 30 2.81 42.66 32.05
CA ALA A 30 3.10 43.52 33.20
C ALA A 30 2.03 43.39 34.31
N ARG A 31 2.54 43.56 35.53
CA ARG A 31 1.92 43.50 36.86
C ARG A 31 0.82 44.55 37.12
N GLY A 32 -0.14 44.20 37.97
CA GLY A 32 -0.96 45.14 38.76
C GLY A 32 -1.18 44.61 40.18
N ARG A 33 -0.88 45.44 41.19
CA ARG A 33 -0.91 45.14 42.64
C ARG A 33 -2.27 45.49 43.28
N LEU A 34 -2.54 44.82 44.40
CA LEU A 34 -3.61 45.01 45.42
C LEU A 34 -3.65 46.42 46.06
N PRO A 35 -4.71 46.78 46.81
CA PRO A 35 -4.65 46.60 48.29
C PRO A 35 -5.96 46.15 48.97
N SER A 36 -5.78 45.72 50.23
CA SER A 36 -6.70 45.15 51.23
C SER A 36 -7.47 46.16 52.09
N SER A 37 -8.61 45.75 52.69
CA SER A 37 -9.00 46.14 54.06
C SER A 37 -9.99 45.14 54.69
N LEU A 38 -9.90 45.01 56.03
CA LEU A 38 -10.54 44.04 56.93
C LEU A 38 -11.97 44.40 57.35
N ALA A 39 -12.77 43.40 57.78
CA ALA A 39 -13.47 43.39 59.08
C ALA A 39 -14.08 42.01 59.41
N CYS A 40 -13.99 41.64 60.70
CA CYS A 40 -14.38 40.37 61.34
C CYS A 40 -15.89 40.12 61.45
N LEU A 41 -16.30 38.85 61.69
CA LEU A 41 -16.98 38.42 62.94
C LEU A 41 -17.27 36.91 63.03
N SER A 42 -16.99 36.42 64.25
CA SER A 42 -17.51 35.29 65.03
C SER A 42 -17.45 33.83 64.53
N ALA A 43 -16.72 33.06 65.33
CA ALA A 43 -16.67 31.62 65.45
C ALA A 43 -18.03 30.94 65.72
N HIS A 44 -18.13 29.64 65.43
CA HIS A 44 -18.44 28.55 66.37
C HIS A 44 -18.31 27.19 65.65
N GLY A 45 -17.68 26.20 66.31
CA GLY A 45 -18.04 24.79 66.10
C GLY A 45 -16.99 23.83 65.51
N ALA A 46 -16.48 22.97 66.40
CA ALA A 46 -16.06 21.58 66.18
C ALA A 46 -14.78 21.28 65.38
N ARG A 47 -13.75 20.86 66.14
CA ARG A 47 -12.62 20.04 65.68
C ARG A 47 -13.12 18.71 65.12
N SER A 48 -12.75 18.39 63.89
CA SER A 48 -12.75 17.03 63.35
C SER A 48 -11.41 16.76 62.69
N PHE A 49 -10.75 15.68 63.12
CA PHE A 49 -9.49 15.21 62.58
C PHE A 49 -9.69 14.82 61.11
N ARG A 50 -8.94 15.44 60.19
CA ARG A 50 -8.88 15.02 58.79
C ARG A 50 -8.17 13.67 58.70
N ALA A 51 -8.93 12.60 58.47
CA ALA A 51 -8.41 11.34 57.98
C ALA A 51 -7.73 11.57 56.62
N ALA A 52 -6.46 11.16 56.50
CA ALA A 52 -5.77 11.11 55.23
C ALA A 52 -6.50 10.11 54.32
N SER A 53 -7.09 10.61 53.24
CA SER A 53 -7.62 9.80 52.15
C SER A 53 -6.44 9.11 51.47
N LEU A 54 -6.12 7.88 51.88
CA LEU A 54 -5.44 6.94 51.00
C LEU A 54 -6.40 6.68 49.84
N ARG A 55 -6.13 7.32 48.69
CA ARG A 55 -6.67 6.83 47.41
C ARG A 55 -5.93 5.53 47.10
N CYS A 56 -6.44 4.43 47.64
CA CYS A 56 -6.17 3.12 47.08
C CYS A 56 -6.69 3.14 45.65
N TYR A 57 -5.78 3.19 44.67
CA TYR A 57 -6.10 2.70 43.33
C TYR A 57 -6.31 1.19 43.47
N ALA A 58 -7.53 0.81 43.86
CA ALA A 58 -7.99 -0.54 43.61
C ALA A 58 -7.90 -0.72 42.10
N ALA A 59 -6.95 -1.56 41.66
CA ALA A 59 -7.03 -2.14 40.32
C ALA A 59 -8.43 -2.75 40.26
N ALA A 60 -9.33 -2.10 39.50
CA ALA A 60 -10.59 -2.72 39.19
C ALA A 60 -10.22 -4.05 38.56
N ALA A 61 -10.54 -5.14 39.26
CA ALA A 61 -10.62 -6.45 38.65
C ALA A 61 -11.50 -6.22 37.42
N VAL A 62 -10.89 -6.29 36.24
CA VAL A 62 -11.61 -6.23 34.98
C VAL A 62 -12.58 -7.40 35.10
N ALA A 63 -13.85 -7.09 35.35
CA ALA A 63 -14.93 -8.05 35.34
C ALA A 63 -14.70 -8.91 34.11
N GLU A 64 -14.79 -10.24 34.26
CA GLU A 64 -14.55 -11.22 33.22
C GLU A 64 -15.48 -10.94 32.03
N GLN A 65 -15.07 -9.98 31.20
CA GLN A 65 -15.79 -9.55 30.03
C GLN A 65 -15.78 -10.78 29.15
N HIS A 66 -16.98 -11.19 28.75
CA HIS A 66 -17.18 -12.27 27.80
C HIS A 66 -16.51 -11.86 26.48
N ARG A 67 -15.21 -12.09 26.39
CA ARG A 67 -14.41 -11.90 25.18
C ARG A 67 -14.94 -12.87 24.15
N ILE A 68 -15.07 -12.39 22.92
CA ILE A 68 -15.51 -13.21 21.80
C ILE A 68 -14.43 -14.26 21.58
N LYS A 69 -14.80 -15.54 21.72
CA LYS A 69 -13.90 -16.67 21.48
C LYS A 69 -13.70 -16.83 19.97
N VAL A 70 -12.45 -16.79 19.53
CA VAL A 70 -12.09 -17.05 18.14
C VAL A 70 -11.45 -18.44 18.06
N ASN A 71 -12.07 -19.33 17.29
CA ASN A 71 -11.68 -20.75 17.26
C ASN A 71 -10.35 -20.99 16.54
N ASN A 72 -10.10 -20.26 15.44
CA ASN A 72 -8.92 -20.44 14.62
C ASN A 72 -7.86 -19.39 14.96
N PRO A 73 -6.57 -19.77 14.99
CA PRO A 73 -5.50 -18.83 15.21
C PRO A 73 -5.33 -17.89 14.01
N ILE A 74 -4.74 -16.73 14.26
CA ILE A 74 -4.28 -15.81 13.20
C ILE A 74 -2.77 -15.63 13.26
N VAL A 75 -2.16 -15.39 12.10
CA VAL A 75 -0.76 -14.97 12.02
C VAL A 75 -0.67 -13.47 12.23
N GLU A 76 0.18 -13.03 13.13
CA GLU A 76 0.50 -11.62 13.33
C GLU A 76 1.92 -11.35 12.89
N MET A 77 2.10 -10.42 11.97
CA MET A 77 3.39 -9.98 11.48
C MET A 77 3.65 -8.54 11.95
N ASP A 78 4.51 -8.36 12.95
CA ASP A 78 4.84 -7.04 13.50
C ASP A 78 5.74 -6.23 12.55
N GLY A 79 5.91 -4.94 12.85
CA GLY A 79 6.51 -3.98 11.91
C GLY A 79 7.51 -3.02 12.53
N ASP A 80 7.68 -1.88 11.87
CA ASP A 80 8.72 -0.90 12.15
C ASP A 80 8.16 0.51 12.48
N GLU A 81 9.04 1.36 13.02
CA GLU A 81 8.83 2.80 13.24
C GLU A 81 7.50 3.14 13.96
N MET A 82 6.80 4.18 13.50
CA MET A 82 5.54 4.64 14.09
C MET A 82 4.42 3.61 13.97
N THR A 83 4.44 2.79 12.92
CA THR A 83 3.41 1.76 12.73
C THR A 83 3.49 0.67 13.79
N ARG A 84 4.70 0.26 14.22
CA ARG A 84 4.88 -0.67 15.34
C ARG A 84 4.28 -0.14 16.65
N VAL A 85 4.47 1.15 16.93
CA VAL A 85 3.90 1.79 18.13
C VAL A 85 2.36 1.81 18.06
N MET A 86 1.80 2.20 16.92
CA MET A 86 0.35 2.20 16.71
C MET A 86 -0.24 0.79 16.74
N TRP A 87 0.47 -0.19 16.17
CA TRP A 87 0.08 -1.60 16.15
C TRP A 87 -0.15 -2.13 17.56
N LYS A 88 0.80 -1.87 18.46
CA LYS A 88 0.63 -2.22 19.88
C LYS A 88 -0.60 -1.55 20.50
N MET A 89 -0.82 -0.26 20.26
CA MET A 89 -2.01 0.43 20.79
C MET A 89 -3.32 -0.14 20.27
N ILE A 90 -3.39 -0.49 18.98
CA ILE A 90 -4.57 -1.11 18.37
C ILE A 90 -4.86 -2.45 19.06
N LYS A 91 -3.85 -3.32 19.19
CA LYS A 91 -4.01 -4.62 19.83
C LYS A 91 -4.48 -4.50 21.28
N ASP A 92 -3.79 -3.66 22.06
CA ASP A 92 -4.04 -3.53 23.51
C ASP A 92 -5.37 -2.85 23.83
N LYS A 93 -5.82 -1.90 23.00
CA LYS A 93 -7.02 -1.09 23.28
C LYS A 93 -8.27 -1.53 22.52
N LEU A 94 -8.11 -2.08 21.32
CA LEU A 94 -9.22 -2.32 20.40
C LEU A 94 -9.44 -3.80 20.07
N ILE A 95 -8.47 -4.67 20.31
CA ILE A 95 -8.56 -6.10 19.96
C ILE A 95 -8.65 -6.98 21.21
N PHE A 96 -7.57 -7.10 21.98
CA PHE A 96 -7.48 -8.04 23.11
C PHE A 96 -8.45 -7.80 24.28
N PRO A 97 -8.94 -6.57 24.55
CA PRO A 97 -10.00 -6.37 25.52
C PRO A 97 -11.33 -7.04 25.13
N TYR A 98 -11.54 -7.31 23.83
CA TYR A 98 -12.82 -7.77 23.29
C TYR A 98 -12.75 -9.17 22.67
N LEU A 99 -11.58 -9.59 22.18
CA LEU A 99 -11.37 -10.89 21.55
C LEU A 99 -10.43 -11.77 22.39
N ASP A 100 -10.78 -13.04 22.48
CA ASP A 100 -9.87 -14.08 22.94
C ASP A 100 -9.36 -14.83 21.70
N LEU A 101 -8.10 -14.57 21.36
CA LEU A 101 -7.53 -14.83 20.05
C LEU A 101 -6.17 -15.52 20.21
N ASP A 102 -6.02 -16.69 19.60
CA ASP A 102 -4.72 -17.35 19.48
C ASP A 102 -3.90 -16.68 18.37
N VAL A 103 -2.80 -16.04 18.75
CA VAL A 103 -1.96 -15.28 17.83
C VAL A 103 -0.62 -15.98 17.63
N LYS A 104 -0.32 -16.33 16.38
CA LYS A 104 1.01 -16.80 15.96
C LYS A 104 1.85 -15.59 15.56
N TYR A 105 2.65 -15.11 16.51
CA TYR A 105 3.40 -13.88 16.39
C TYR A 105 4.75 -14.07 15.67
N PHE A 106 5.02 -13.18 14.71
CA PHE A 106 6.29 -13.09 13.97
C PHE A 106 6.73 -11.62 13.95
N ASP A 107 7.92 -11.33 14.46
CA ASP A 107 8.46 -9.98 14.43
C ASP A 107 9.19 -9.71 13.10
N LEU A 108 8.56 -8.98 12.18
CA LEU A 108 9.19 -8.59 10.92
C LEU A 108 9.89 -7.24 10.99
N GLY A 109 10.10 -6.70 12.19
CA GLY A 109 10.93 -5.52 12.40
C GLY A 109 12.33 -5.71 11.80
N VAL A 110 12.90 -4.65 11.22
CA VAL A 110 14.13 -4.72 10.41
C VAL A 110 15.31 -5.34 11.17
N LEU A 111 15.40 -5.09 12.49
CA LEU A 111 16.45 -5.67 13.34
C LEU A 111 16.25 -7.17 13.56
N ASN A 112 15.02 -7.65 13.71
CA ASN A 112 14.76 -9.08 13.89
C ASN A 112 14.92 -9.85 12.57
N ARG A 113 14.52 -9.23 11.44
CA ARG A 113 14.83 -9.77 10.12
C ARG A 113 16.33 -9.90 9.91
N ASP A 114 17.10 -8.87 10.24
CA ASP A 114 18.57 -8.93 10.15
C ASP A 114 19.18 -9.99 11.07
N ALA A 115 18.67 -10.11 12.30
CA ALA A 115 19.12 -11.13 13.26
C ALA A 115 18.88 -12.56 12.76
N THR A 116 17.79 -12.79 12.05
CA THR A 116 17.35 -14.11 11.56
C THR A 116 17.76 -14.40 10.11
N ASP A 117 18.57 -13.53 9.49
CA ASP A 117 18.93 -13.59 8.07
C ASP A 117 17.68 -13.66 7.16
N ASP A 118 16.65 -12.88 7.51
CA ASP A 118 15.33 -12.75 6.89
C ASP A 118 14.46 -14.03 6.91
N LYS A 119 14.87 -15.09 7.64
CA LYS A 119 14.09 -16.33 7.76
C LYS A 119 12.72 -16.12 8.39
N VAL A 120 12.60 -15.22 9.36
CA VAL A 120 11.31 -14.90 10.02
C VAL A 120 10.23 -14.45 9.03
N THR A 121 10.63 -13.80 7.92
CA THR A 121 9.72 -13.38 6.84
C THR A 121 9.15 -14.57 6.07
N VAL A 122 9.97 -15.61 5.84
CA VAL A 122 9.54 -16.84 5.17
C VAL A 122 8.65 -17.67 6.09
N GLU A 123 9.09 -17.83 7.35
CA GLU A 123 8.34 -18.58 8.37
C GLU A 123 6.94 -17.99 8.61
N SER A 124 6.81 -16.65 8.60
CA SER A 124 5.51 -16.01 8.75
C SER A 124 4.58 -16.27 7.56
N ALA A 125 5.12 -16.31 6.33
CA ALA A 125 4.36 -16.65 5.13
C ALA A 125 3.92 -18.12 5.14
N GLU A 126 4.80 -19.05 5.52
CA GLU A 126 4.46 -20.48 5.67
C GLU A 126 3.40 -20.71 6.77
N ALA A 127 3.51 -19.99 7.89
CA ALA A 127 2.47 -20.00 8.92
C ALA A 127 1.14 -19.48 8.38
N THR A 128 1.17 -18.49 7.49
CA THR A 128 -0.04 -17.97 6.83
C THR A 128 -0.67 -19.01 5.92
N LEU A 129 0.11 -19.79 5.17
CA LEU A 129 -0.40 -20.93 4.41
C LEU A 129 -1.06 -21.98 5.32
N LYS A 130 -0.53 -22.19 6.53
CA LYS A 130 -1.07 -23.15 7.50
C LYS A 130 -2.36 -22.66 8.18
N TYR A 131 -2.43 -21.39 8.55
CA TYR A 131 -3.51 -20.83 9.37
C TYR A 131 -4.48 -19.93 8.58
N ASN A 132 -4.26 -19.75 7.28
CA ASN A 132 -5.06 -19.03 6.27
C ASN A 132 -5.16 -17.51 6.43
N VAL A 133 -5.07 -16.96 7.65
CA VAL A 133 -5.29 -15.54 7.91
C VAL A 133 -4.07 -14.91 8.55
N ALA A 134 -3.59 -13.81 7.97
CA ALA A 134 -2.54 -12.98 8.53
C ALA A 134 -2.95 -11.51 8.64
N VAL A 135 -2.43 -10.85 9.66
CA VAL A 135 -2.50 -9.39 9.82
C VAL A 135 -1.07 -8.86 9.93
N LYS A 136 -0.73 -7.88 9.09
CA LYS A 136 0.64 -7.41 8.93
C LYS A 136 0.77 -5.91 9.17
N CYS A 137 1.75 -5.54 9.99
CA CYS A 137 2.19 -4.16 10.19
C CYS A 137 3.16 -3.70 9.07
N ALA A 138 3.32 -2.39 8.91
CA ALA A 138 4.25 -1.84 7.92
C ALA A 138 5.71 -2.11 8.33
N THR A 139 6.54 -2.40 7.32
CA THR A 139 7.93 -2.85 7.52
C THR A 139 8.86 -2.06 6.61
N ILE A 140 10.05 -1.71 7.12
CA ILE A 140 11.09 -1.04 6.34
C ILE A 140 11.57 -1.98 5.23
N THR A 141 11.67 -1.49 3.99
CA THR A 141 12.50 -2.14 2.96
C THR A 141 13.82 -1.36 2.90
N PRO A 142 14.95 -1.93 3.36
CA PRO A 142 16.17 -1.15 3.56
C PRO A 142 16.83 -0.76 2.24
N ASP A 143 17.25 0.50 2.14
CA ASP A 143 18.15 1.03 1.10
C ASP A 143 19.58 1.22 1.68
N GLU A 144 20.50 1.81 0.92
CA GLU A 144 21.87 2.06 1.36
C GLU A 144 21.94 2.93 2.63
N THR A 145 20.96 3.80 2.84
CA THR A 145 20.88 4.69 4.01
C THR A 145 20.44 3.89 5.23
N ARG A 146 19.38 3.09 5.10
CA ARG A 146 18.85 2.25 6.18
C ARG A 146 19.84 1.15 6.60
N VAL A 147 20.60 0.59 5.66
CA VAL A 147 21.68 -0.36 5.98
C VAL A 147 22.71 0.28 6.90
N LYS A 148 23.09 1.54 6.67
CA LYS A 148 24.03 2.28 7.54
C LYS A 148 23.40 2.67 8.88
N GLU A 149 22.16 3.15 8.87
CA GLU A 149 21.42 3.58 10.05
C GLU A 149 21.27 2.44 11.08
N PHE A 150 20.80 1.28 10.62
CA PHE A 150 20.54 0.12 11.46
C PHE A 150 21.71 -0.87 11.55
N LYS A 151 22.82 -0.60 10.84
CA LYS A 151 24.00 -1.47 10.75
C LYS A 151 23.66 -2.91 10.31
N LEU A 152 22.85 -3.01 9.25
CA LEU A 152 22.36 -4.29 8.74
C LEU A 152 23.49 -5.10 8.08
N LYS A 153 23.42 -6.43 8.21
CA LYS A 153 24.34 -7.36 7.52
C LYS A 153 24.21 -7.27 6.01
N SER A 154 23.02 -6.97 5.50
CA SER A 154 22.71 -6.96 4.07
C SER A 154 21.52 -6.05 3.76
N MET A 155 21.40 -5.65 2.50
CA MET A 155 20.21 -4.97 1.99
C MET A 155 19.11 -6.01 1.75
N TRP A 156 18.36 -6.33 2.81
CA TRP A 156 17.29 -7.33 2.76
C TRP A 156 16.19 -6.96 1.78
N ARG A 157 15.60 -7.97 1.13
CA ARG A 157 14.47 -7.78 0.21
C ARG A 157 13.23 -7.28 0.98
N SER A 158 12.26 -6.74 0.24
CA SER A 158 11.00 -6.30 0.83
C SER A 158 10.22 -7.49 1.41
N PRO A 159 9.83 -7.47 2.70
CA PRO A 159 9.02 -8.53 3.29
C PRO A 159 7.71 -8.76 2.53
N ASN A 160 7.09 -7.68 2.05
CA ASN A 160 5.86 -7.74 1.27
C ASN A 160 6.07 -8.56 -0.02
N GLY A 161 7.20 -8.38 -0.70
CA GLY A 161 7.55 -9.12 -1.91
C GLY A 161 7.79 -10.60 -1.62
N THR A 162 8.51 -10.92 -0.55
CA THR A 162 8.76 -12.32 -0.13
C THR A 162 7.44 -13.03 0.22
N ILE A 163 6.60 -12.43 1.04
CA ILE A 163 5.30 -13.00 1.44
C ILE A 163 4.41 -13.21 0.21
N ARG A 164 4.28 -12.22 -0.68
CA ARG A 164 3.48 -12.36 -1.92
C ARG A 164 4.01 -13.44 -2.85
N ASN A 165 5.33 -13.62 -2.94
CA ASN A 165 5.91 -14.69 -3.75
C ASN A 165 5.60 -16.09 -3.21
N ILE A 166 5.49 -16.23 -1.88
CA ILE A 166 5.19 -17.51 -1.22
C ILE A 166 3.68 -17.79 -1.26
N LEU A 167 2.85 -16.80 -0.94
CA LEU A 167 1.39 -16.95 -0.91
C LEU A 167 0.77 -16.97 -2.31
N ASN A 168 1.40 -16.27 -3.27
CA ASN A 168 0.83 -15.91 -4.56
C ASN A 168 -0.51 -15.15 -4.41
N GLY A 169 -1.09 -14.67 -5.53
CA GLY A 169 -2.46 -14.15 -5.56
C GLY A 169 -2.58 -12.65 -5.83
N THR A 170 -3.69 -12.09 -5.35
CA THR A 170 -4.19 -10.77 -5.77
C THR A 170 -4.30 -9.85 -4.59
N VAL A 171 -3.69 -8.67 -4.71
CA VAL A 171 -3.79 -7.62 -3.67
C VAL A 171 -4.95 -6.71 -4.03
N PHE A 172 -6.02 -6.78 -3.25
CA PHE A 172 -7.12 -5.84 -3.38
C PHE A 172 -6.79 -4.54 -2.66
N ARG A 173 -7.06 -3.39 -3.29
CA ARG A 173 -6.89 -2.05 -2.73
C ARG A 173 -8.17 -1.24 -2.85
N GLU A 174 -8.77 -0.92 -1.70
CA GLU A 174 -10.01 -0.14 -1.63
C GLU A 174 -9.87 1.03 -0.65
N PRO A 175 -10.30 2.24 -1.04
CA PRO A 175 -10.24 3.42 -0.19
C PRO A 175 -11.32 3.40 0.91
N ILE A 176 -10.97 3.85 2.11
CA ILE A 176 -11.93 4.06 3.21
C ILE A 176 -12.54 5.46 3.05
N LEU A 177 -13.83 5.51 2.72
CA LEU A 177 -14.52 6.79 2.45
C LEU A 177 -15.03 7.45 3.73
N CYS A 178 -14.58 8.68 3.98
CA CYS A 178 -15.06 9.53 5.06
C CYS A 178 -15.98 10.63 4.52
N LYS A 179 -17.22 10.73 5.02
CA LYS A 179 -18.23 11.69 4.53
C LYS A 179 -17.78 13.16 4.59
N ASN A 180 -16.91 13.49 5.54
CA ASN A 180 -16.41 14.84 5.80
C ASN A 180 -15.08 15.16 5.12
N ILE A 181 -14.50 14.22 4.35
CA ILE A 181 -13.26 14.45 3.62
C ILE A 181 -13.62 14.72 2.14
N PRO A 182 -13.32 15.92 1.61
CA PRO A 182 -13.59 16.23 0.22
C PRO A 182 -12.64 15.45 -0.68
N ARG A 183 -13.15 15.00 -1.83
CA ARG A 183 -12.39 14.25 -2.84
C ARG A 183 -11.83 15.19 -3.90
N ILE A 184 -10.66 14.87 -4.44
CA ILE A 184 -10.07 15.62 -5.57
C ILE A 184 -10.91 15.37 -6.82
N LEU A 185 -11.24 14.10 -7.07
CA LEU A 185 -12.17 13.72 -8.11
C LEU A 185 -13.59 13.66 -7.54
N THR A 186 -14.32 14.75 -7.71
CA THR A 186 -15.64 14.96 -7.12
C THR A 186 -16.70 14.00 -7.65
N GLY A 187 -16.50 13.45 -8.86
CA GLY A 187 -17.39 12.46 -9.48
C GLY A 187 -17.40 11.10 -8.78
N TRP A 188 -16.33 10.74 -8.05
CA TRP A 188 -16.23 9.46 -7.36
C TRP A 188 -17.13 9.43 -6.11
N LYS A 189 -18.34 8.88 -6.27
CA LYS A 189 -19.32 8.75 -5.18
C LYS A 189 -19.16 7.43 -4.43
N LYS A 190 -18.71 6.39 -5.12
CA LYS A 190 -18.44 5.04 -4.62
C LYS A 190 -16.93 4.76 -4.70
N PRO A 191 -16.39 3.85 -3.86
CA PRO A 191 -14.98 3.49 -3.93
C PRO A 191 -14.72 2.69 -5.22
N ILE A 192 -13.47 2.66 -5.65
CA ILE A 192 -12.98 1.76 -6.71
C ILE A 192 -12.05 0.77 -6.04
N CYS A 193 -12.29 -0.53 -6.24
CA CYS A 193 -11.45 -1.59 -5.69
C CYS A 193 -10.47 -2.06 -6.76
N ILE A 194 -9.17 -1.83 -6.57
CA ILE A 194 -8.13 -2.34 -7.47
C ILE A 194 -7.79 -3.78 -7.07
N GLY A 195 -7.90 -4.73 -7.98
CA GLY A 195 -7.28 -6.04 -7.83
C GLY A 195 -5.93 -6.05 -8.54
N ARG A 196 -4.82 -5.96 -7.82
CA ARG A 196 -3.47 -6.01 -8.38
C ARG A 196 -2.97 -7.46 -8.47
N HIS A 197 -2.59 -7.89 -9.67
CA HIS A 197 -1.89 -9.16 -9.88
C HIS A 197 -0.48 -9.12 -9.28
N ALA A 198 -0.26 -9.72 -8.12
CA ALA A 198 0.99 -9.56 -7.36
C ALA A 198 2.08 -10.57 -7.76
N PHE A 199 2.19 -10.90 -9.05
CA PHE A 199 3.16 -11.87 -9.57
C PHE A 199 3.75 -11.44 -10.92
N GLY A 200 5.00 -11.82 -11.19
CA GLY A 200 5.65 -11.67 -12.50
C GLY A 200 5.84 -10.23 -12.96
N ASP A 201 5.85 -10.06 -14.28
CA ASP A 201 6.01 -8.78 -14.98
C ASP A 201 7.29 -8.02 -14.54
N GLN A 202 7.25 -6.68 -14.49
CA GLN A 202 8.40 -5.84 -14.13
C GLN A 202 9.02 -6.21 -12.77
N TYR A 203 8.25 -6.77 -11.84
CA TYR A 203 8.70 -7.09 -10.48
C TYR A 203 9.55 -8.36 -10.40
N ARG A 204 9.64 -9.14 -11.50
CA ARG A 204 10.54 -10.28 -11.65
C ARG A 204 11.29 -10.24 -12.99
N ALA A 205 11.47 -9.04 -13.52
CA ALA A 205 12.22 -8.83 -14.74
C ALA A 205 13.72 -9.02 -14.52
N THR A 206 14.43 -9.36 -15.59
CA THR A 206 15.90 -9.27 -15.67
C THR A 206 16.25 -8.18 -16.65
N ASP A 207 17.07 -7.22 -16.24
CA ASP A 207 17.47 -6.06 -17.02
C ASP A 207 18.99 -5.93 -17.11
N MET A 208 19.45 -5.23 -18.15
CA MET A 208 20.87 -4.96 -18.34
C MET A 208 21.12 -3.66 -19.10
N ILE A 209 22.30 -3.07 -18.86
CA ILE A 209 22.84 -1.96 -19.66
C ILE A 209 23.63 -2.54 -20.83
N ILE A 210 23.34 -2.04 -22.03
CA ILE A 210 24.07 -2.35 -23.26
C ILE A 210 25.10 -1.25 -23.49
N ASN A 211 26.38 -1.59 -23.51
CA ASN A 211 27.47 -0.60 -23.61
C ASN A 211 27.89 -0.25 -25.05
N GLY A 212 27.44 -1.01 -26.05
CA GLY A 212 27.85 -0.81 -27.43
C GLY A 212 27.01 -1.59 -28.44
N PRO A 213 27.38 -1.55 -29.74
CA PRO A 213 26.62 -2.21 -30.80
C PRO A 213 26.55 -3.74 -30.60
N GLY A 214 25.41 -4.35 -30.90
CA GLY A 214 25.18 -5.78 -30.70
C GLY A 214 23.78 -6.22 -31.08
N LYS A 215 23.51 -7.53 -31.08
CA LYS A 215 22.17 -8.08 -31.32
C LYS A 215 21.58 -8.59 -30.02
N LEU A 216 20.38 -8.13 -29.69
CA LEU A 216 19.59 -8.65 -28.59
C LEU A 216 18.59 -9.65 -29.13
N LYS A 217 18.70 -10.89 -28.64
CA LYS A 217 17.77 -11.99 -28.94
C LYS A 217 17.10 -12.46 -27.65
N MET A 218 15.89 -12.98 -27.79
CA MET A 218 15.20 -13.76 -26.78
C MET A 218 15.25 -15.22 -27.19
N VAL A 219 15.76 -16.09 -26.32
CA VAL A 219 15.92 -17.52 -26.59
C VAL A 219 15.12 -18.30 -25.55
N TYR A 220 14.23 -19.17 -26.03
CA TYR A 220 13.50 -20.11 -25.20
C TYR A 220 13.95 -21.54 -25.55
N VAL A 221 14.42 -22.29 -24.57
CA VAL A 221 14.91 -23.66 -24.75
C VAL A 221 13.89 -24.61 -24.12
N PRO A 222 13.00 -25.23 -24.92
CA PRO A 222 12.07 -26.22 -24.39
C PRO A 222 12.79 -27.54 -24.05
N ASP A 223 12.31 -28.24 -23.03
CA ASP A 223 12.80 -29.57 -22.70
C ASP A 223 12.49 -30.55 -23.85
N GLY A 224 13.54 -31.09 -24.47
CA GLY A 224 13.42 -32.10 -25.53
C GLY A 224 13.00 -31.57 -26.90
N ALA A 225 13.01 -30.25 -27.13
CA ALA A 225 12.76 -29.66 -28.45
C ALA A 225 13.77 -28.57 -28.81
N GLU A 226 13.77 -28.15 -30.08
CA GLU A 226 14.72 -27.16 -30.58
C GLU A 226 14.48 -25.77 -29.95
N PRO A 227 15.56 -25.03 -29.63
CA PRO A 227 15.46 -23.66 -29.12
C PRO A 227 14.70 -22.74 -30.08
N VAL A 228 13.83 -21.90 -29.52
CA VAL A 228 13.16 -20.82 -30.22
C VAL A 228 13.96 -19.54 -30.02
N GLU A 229 14.53 -19.00 -31.10
CA GLU A 229 15.21 -17.69 -31.08
C GLU A 229 14.34 -16.60 -31.73
N LEU A 230 14.18 -15.48 -31.05
CA LEU A 230 13.46 -14.31 -31.54
C LEU A 230 14.37 -13.10 -31.49
N ASN A 231 14.54 -12.40 -32.62
CA ASN A 231 15.28 -11.15 -32.63
C ASN A 231 14.46 -10.05 -31.96
N VAL A 232 15.04 -9.37 -30.97
CA VAL A 232 14.40 -8.26 -30.26
C VAL A 232 14.83 -6.93 -30.86
N TYR A 233 16.14 -6.67 -30.92
CA TYR A 233 16.67 -5.42 -31.46
C TYR A 233 18.16 -5.52 -31.83
N ASP A 234 18.56 -4.78 -32.86
CA ASP A 234 19.95 -4.64 -33.31
C ASP A 234 20.52 -3.29 -32.83
N PHE A 235 21.16 -3.28 -31.66
CA PHE A 235 21.79 -2.11 -31.08
C PHE A 235 22.91 -1.57 -31.98
N LYS A 236 22.87 -0.25 -32.23
CA LYS A 236 23.92 0.50 -32.94
C LYS A 236 24.83 1.30 -32.00
N GLY A 237 24.55 1.27 -30.70
CA GLY A 237 25.25 2.01 -29.66
C GLY A 237 24.68 1.65 -28.28
N PRO A 238 25.02 2.41 -27.22
CA PRO A 238 24.57 2.13 -25.87
C PRO A 238 23.04 2.16 -25.72
N GLY A 239 22.51 1.40 -24.76
CA GLY A 239 21.09 1.32 -24.47
C GLY A 239 20.76 0.44 -23.26
N VAL A 240 19.51 0.01 -23.13
CA VAL A 240 19.05 -0.88 -22.05
C VAL A 240 18.14 -1.95 -22.63
N ALA A 241 18.09 -3.10 -21.96
CA ALA A 241 17.23 -4.22 -22.30
C ALA A 241 16.58 -4.80 -21.05
N LEU A 242 15.38 -5.34 -21.19
CA LEU A 242 14.68 -6.05 -20.12
C LEU A 242 13.92 -7.25 -20.69
N ALA A 243 13.81 -8.31 -19.89
CA ALA A 243 12.95 -9.46 -20.14
C ALA A 243 12.07 -9.69 -18.91
N MET A 244 10.78 -9.97 -19.14
CA MET A 244 9.81 -10.27 -18.09
C MET A 244 8.93 -11.45 -18.50
N TYR A 245 8.29 -12.08 -17.53
CA TYR A 245 7.43 -13.24 -17.75
C TYR A 245 6.23 -13.25 -16.81
N ASN A 246 5.25 -14.04 -17.18
CA ASN A 246 4.15 -14.46 -16.32
C ASN A 246 3.80 -15.93 -16.63
N VAL A 247 2.92 -16.53 -15.83
CA VAL A 247 2.51 -17.93 -16.00
C VAL A 247 1.00 -18.06 -15.95
N ASP A 248 0.45 -18.93 -16.81
CA ASP A 248 -1.00 -19.12 -16.97
C ASP A 248 -1.71 -19.45 -15.65
N GLU A 249 -1.10 -20.27 -14.80
CA GLU A 249 -1.63 -20.62 -13.47
C GLU A 249 -1.86 -19.38 -12.60
N SER A 250 -0.89 -18.46 -12.57
CA SER A 250 -0.99 -17.24 -11.79
C SER A 250 -2.05 -16.28 -12.37
N ILE A 251 -2.16 -16.21 -13.70
CA ILE A 251 -3.17 -15.38 -14.37
C ILE A 251 -4.58 -15.93 -14.12
N ARG A 252 -4.77 -17.26 -14.15
CA ARG A 252 -6.06 -17.89 -13.82
C ARG A 252 -6.48 -17.62 -12.38
N ALA A 253 -5.57 -17.83 -11.42
CA ALA A 253 -5.84 -17.52 -10.02
C ALA A 253 -6.17 -16.03 -9.80
N PHE A 254 -5.50 -15.13 -10.54
CA PHE A 254 -5.82 -13.71 -10.55
C PHE A 254 -7.22 -13.41 -11.11
N ALA A 255 -7.62 -14.08 -12.19
CA ALA A 255 -8.97 -13.97 -12.75
C ALA A 255 -10.03 -14.44 -11.75
N ASP A 256 -9.87 -15.65 -11.19
CA ASP A 256 -10.82 -16.23 -10.24
C ASP A 256 -11.00 -15.37 -8.99
N SER A 257 -9.88 -14.92 -8.39
CA SER A 257 -9.94 -14.04 -7.21
C SER A 257 -10.61 -12.69 -7.52
N SER A 258 -10.35 -12.11 -8.70
CA SER A 258 -10.99 -10.86 -9.13
C SER A 258 -12.50 -11.02 -9.34
N MET A 259 -12.93 -12.14 -9.93
CA MET A 259 -14.34 -12.49 -10.12
C MET A 259 -15.05 -12.72 -8.78
N ALA A 260 -14.42 -13.47 -7.88
CA ALA A 260 -14.94 -13.70 -6.54
C ALA A 260 -15.12 -12.39 -5.76
N MET A 261 -14.15 -11.48 -5.85
CA MET A 261 -14.24 -10.17 -5.20
C MET A 261 -15.39 -9.34 -5.78
N ALA A 262 -15.51 -9.26 -7.10
CA ALA A 262 -16.58 -8.54 -7.78
C ALA A 262 -17.97 -9.08 -7.41
N LEU A 263 -18.13 -10.42 -7.39
CA LEU A 263 -19.37 -11.06 -6.97
C LEU A 263 -19.71 -10.77 -5.50
N SER A 264 -18.72 -10.85 -4.60
CA SER A 264 -18.93 -10.56 -3.17
C SER A 264 -19.43 -9.13 -2.91
N LYS A 265 -18.94 -8.17 -3.72
CA LYS A 265 -19.34 -6.76 -3.67
C LYS A 265 -20.59 -6.46 -4.49
N LYS A 266 -21.03 -7.41 -5.32
CA LYS A 266 -22.07 -7.23 -6.34
C LYS A 266 -21.77 -6.03 -7.24
N TRP A 267 -20.52 -5.93 -7.70
CA TRP A 267 -20.03 -4.87 -8.57
C TRP A 267 -19.54 -5.44 -9.91
N PRO A 268 -19.58 -4.65 -11.00
CA PRO A 268 -18.97 -5.06 -12.25
C PRO A 268 -17.44 -5.16 -12.13
N LEU A 269 -16.83 -5.98 -12.98
CA LEU A 269 -15.40 -6.23 -13.04
C LEU A 269 -14.82 -5.73 -14.38
N TYR A 270 -13.72 -4.98 -14.29
CA TYR A 270 -12.96 -4.54 -15.46
C TYR A 270 -11.53 -5.05 -15.41
N LEU A 271 -11.07 -5.75 -16.46
CA LEU A 271 -9.66 -6.03 -16.69
C LEU A 271 -9.10 -5.00 -17.67
N SER A 272 -7.95 -4.40 -17.35
CA SER A 272 -7.25 -3.50 -18.26
C SER A 272 -5.91 -4.05 -18.71
N THR A 273 -5.62 -3.95 -20.02
CA THR A 273 -4.32 -4.34 -20.61
C THR A 273 -3.97 -3.44 -21.80
N LYS A 274 -2.82 -3.67 -22.46
CA LYS A 274 -2.47 -3.09 -23.76
C LYS A 274 -2.27 -4.17 -24.84
N ASN A 275 -3.23 -5.09 -24.97
CA ASN A 275 -3.17 -6.23 -25.90
C ASN A 275 -3.10 -5.85 -27.39
N THR A 276 -3.45 -4.62 -27.78
CA THR A 276 -3.24 -4.13 -29.16
C THR A 276 -1.76 -3.99 -29.51
N ILE A 277 -0.90 -3.75 -28.50
CA ILE A 277 0.55 -3.61 -28.62
C ILE A 277 1.23 -4.92 -28.22
N LEU A 278 0.96 -5.43 -27.01
CA LEU A 278 1.50 -6.68 -26.50
C LEU A 278 0.59 -7.86 -26.88
N LYS A 279 0.47 -8.12 -28.19
CA LYS A 279 -0.53 -9.05 -28.74
C LYS A 279 -0.51 -10.45 -28.16
N LYS A 280 0.69 -10.99 -27.87
CA LYS A 280 0.83 -12.33 -27.26
C LYS A 280 0.74 -12.26 -25.74
N TYR A 281 1.50 -11.38 -25.10
CA TYR A 281 1.62 -11.30 -23.65
C TYR A 281 0.31 -10.83 -22.98
N ASP A 282 -0.16 -9.64 -23.35
CA ASP A 282 -1.41 -9.08 -22.80
C ASP A 282 -2.65 -9.72 -23.43
N GLY A 283 -2.51 -10.26 -24.65
CA GLY A 283 -3.53 -11.14 -25.24
C GLY A 283 -3.82 -12.34 -24.34
N ARG A 284 -2.78 -12.98 -23.79
CA ARG A 284 -2.96 -14.13 -22.91
C ARG A 284 -3.74 -13.81 -21.63
N PHE A 285 -3.52 -12.62 -21.04
CA PHE A 285 -4.34 -12.16 -19.90
C PHE A 285 -5.82 -12.02 -20.27
N LYS A 286 -6.09 -11.36 -21.41
CA LYS A 286 -7.45 -11.17 -21.90
C LYS A 286 -8.13 -12.53 -22.15
N ASP A 287 -7.45 -13.43 -22.84
CA ASP A 287 -8.00 -14.73 -23.23
C ASP A 287 -8.29 -15.58 -21.98
N ILE A 288 -7.34 -15.67 -21.04
CA ILE A 288 -7.54 -16.42 -19.78
C ILE A 288 -8.70 -15.87 -18.96
N PHE A 289 -8.81 -14.54 -18.81
CA PHE A 289 -9.93 -13.97 -18.05
C PHE A 289 -11.27 -14.26 -18.73
N GLN A 290 -11.33 -14.24 -20.06
CA GLN A 290 -12.54 -14.59 -20.82
C GLN A 290 -12.89 -16.07 -20.63
N GLU A 291 -11.91 -16.97 -20.77
CA GLU A 291 -12.09 -18.41 -20.54
C GLU A 291 -12.65 -18.66 -19.12
N VAL A 292 -12.00 -18.12 -18.08
CA VAL A 292 -12.43 -18.28 -16.68
C VAL A 292 -13.83 -17.72 -16.45
N TYR A 293 -14.15 -16.56 -17.03
CA TYR A 293 -15.47 -15.95 -16.92
C TYR A 293 -16.56 -16.85 -17.49
N GLU A 294 -16.36 -17.31 -18.73
CA GLU A 294 -17.33 -18.14 -19.46
C GLU A 294 -17.54 -19.51 -18.79
N GLU A 295 -16.45 -20.13 -18.31
CA GLU A 295 -16.50 -21.45 -17.71
C GLU A 295 -17.17 -21.46 -16.33
N ASN A 296 -16.86 -20.48 -15.46
CA ASN A 296 -17.12 -20.62 -14.01
C ASN A 296 -17.96 -19.50 -13.38
N TRP A 297 -18.09 -18.34 -14.05
CA TRP A 297 -18.58 -17.12 -13.40
C TRP A 297 -19.74 -16.42 -14.11
N LYS A 298 -19.93 -16.64 -15.41
CA LYS A 298 -20.94 -15.93 -16.23
C LYS A 298 -22.34 -16.02 -15.64
N GLU A 299 -22.83 -17.22 -15.33
CA GLU A 299 -24.16 -17.41 -14.76
C GLU A 299 -24.32 -16.66 -13.42
N LYS A 300 -23.33 -16.78 -12.51
CA LYS A 300 -23.34 -16.09 -11.21
C LYS A 300 -23.36 -14.57 -11.36
N PHE A 301 -22.67 -14.04 -12.36
CA PHE A 301 -22.62 -12.61 -12.65
C PHE A 301 -23.96 -12.11 -13.21
N GLU A 302 -24.55 -12.84 -14.16
CA GLU A 302 -25.86 -12.54 -14.74
C GLU A 302 -26.97 -12.58 -13.69
N GLU A 303 -26.98 -13.58 -12.80
CA GLU A 303 -27.90 -13.69 -11.66
C GLU A 303 -27.83 -12.48 -10.71
N ASN A 304 -26.65 -11.87 -10.58
CA ASN A 304 -26.43 -10.70 -9.72
C ASN A 304 -26.46 -9.37 -10.49
N SER A 305 -26.84 -9.39 -11.78
CA SER A 305 -26.90 -8.20 -12.65
C SER A 305 -25.58 -7.41 -12.70
N ILE A 306 -24.45 -8.13 -12.67
CA ILE A 306 -23.10 -7.59 -12.84
C ILE A 306 -22.46 -8.22 -14.09
N TRP A 307 -21.38 -7.61 -14.59
CA TRP A 307 -20.71 -8.08 -15.80
C TRP A 307 -19.20 -7.99 -15.66
N TYR A 308 -18.51 -8.73 -16.52
CA TYR A 308 -17.08 -8.61 -16.75
C TYR A 308 -16.82 -7.95 -18.11
N GLU A 309 -15.86 -7.03 -18.17
CA GLU A 309 -15.45 -6.39 -19.41
C GLU A 309 -13.92 -6.22 -19.47
N HIS A 310 -13.33 -6.53 -20.62
CA HIS A 310 -11.94 -6.17 -20.94
C HIS A 310 -11.89 -4.79 -21.59
N ARG A 311 -10.95 -3.95 -21.14
CA ARG A 311 -10.66 -2.64 -21.72
C ARG A 311 -9.18 -2.44 -22.01
N LEU A 312 -8.89 -1.55 -22.95
CA LEU A 312 -7.54 -1.01 -23.10
C LEU A 312 -7.25 -0.08 -21.93
N ILE A 313 -6.04 -0.16 -21.37
CA ILE A 313 -5.65 0.57 -20.15
C ILE A 313 -5.83 2.09 -20.27
N ASP A 314 -5.57 2.67 -21.44
CA ASP A 314 -5.79 4.09 -21.71
C ASP A 314 -7.27 4.49 -21.69
N ASP A 315 -8.16 3.67 -22.26
CA ASP A 315 -9.61 3.88 -22.13
C ASP A 315 -10.08 3.67 -20.69
N MET A 316 -9.56 2.65 -20.01
CA MET A 316 -9.96 2.34 -18.64
C MET A 316 -9.60 3.47 -17.66
N VAL A 317 -8.41 4.06 -17.78
CA VAL A 317 -8.02 5.22 -16.95
C VAL A 317 -8.91 6.43 -17.25
N ALA A 318 -9.23 6.69 -18.53
CA ALA A 318 -10.14 7.77 -18.91
C ALA A 318 -11.57 7.54 -18.39
N TYR A 319 -12.05 6.29 -18.42
CA TYR A 319 -13.31 5.88 -17.83
C TYR A 319 -13.30 6.08 -16.32
N ALA A 320 -12.24 5.66 -15.63
CA ALA A 320 -12.12 5.77 -14.18
C ALA A 320 -12.32 7.20 -13.70
N VAL A 321 -11.67 8.18 -14.34
CA VAL A 321 -11.79 9.62 -14.02
C VAL A 321 -13.23 10.13 -14.17
N LYS A 322 -13.99 9.61 -15.14
CA LYS A 322 -15.37 10.05 -15.45
C LYS A 322 -16.45 9.26 -14.71
N SER A 323 -16.11 8.08 -14.19
CA SER A 323 -17.03 7.19 -13.52
C SER A 323 -17.50 7.72 -12.16
N GLU A 324 -18.55 7.13 -11.61
CA GLU A 324 -18.95 7.36 -10.22
C GLU A 324 -18.25 6.43 -9.21
N GLY A 325 -17.34 5.58 -9.68
CA GLY A 325 -16.78 4.44 -8.93
C GLY A 325 -17.75 3.25 -8.82
N GLY A 326 -17.51 2.35 -7.86
CA GLY A 326 -18.38 1.20 -7.57
C GLY A 326 -18.16 0.00 -8.49
N TYR A 327 -16.91 -0.29 -8.80
CA TYR A 327 -16.49 -1.43 -9.61
C TYR A 327 -15.17 -2.00 -9.09
N VAL A 328 -14.91 -3.25 -9.44
CA VAL A 328 -13.59 -3.87 -9.26
C VAL A 328 -12.80 -3.66 -10.54
N TRP A 329 -11.55 -3.21 -10.41
CA TRP A 329 -10.63 -3.02 -11.51
C TRP A 329 -9.43 -3.95 -11.33
N ALA A 330 -9.44 -5.04 -12.08
CA ALA A 330 -8.32 -5.96 -12.20
C ALA A 330 -7.20 -5.31 -13.03
N CYS A 331 -6.06 -5.10 -12.38
CA CYS A 331 -4.87 -4.51 -12.97
C CYS A 331 -3.73 -5.51 -12.99
N LYS A 332 -2.96 -5.51 -14.09
CA LYS A 332 -1.63 -6.13 -14.12
C LYS A 332 -0.74 -5.55 -13.03
N ASN A 333 0.37 -6.23 -12.73
CA ASN A 333 1.16 -5.93 -11.55
C ASN A 333 1.59 -4.45 -11.45
N TYR A 334 2.16 -3.92 -12.53
CA TYR A 334 2.61 -2.51 -12.59
C TYR A 334 1.45 -1.51 -12.59
N ASP A 335 0.40 -1.78 -13.38
CA ASP A 335 -0.77 -0.92 -13.45
C ASP A 335 -1.45 -0.81 -12.08
N GLY A 336 -1.57 -1.93 -11.35
CA GLY A 336 -2.19 -1.99 -10.04
C GLY A 336 -1.39 -1.24 -8.97
N ASP A 337 -0.07 -1.20 -9.09
CA ASP A 337 0.79 -0.39 -8.21
C ASP A 337 0.48 1.10 -8.42
N VAL A 338 0.65 1.59 -9.65
CA VAL A 338 0.49 3.00 -9.99
C VAL A 338 -0.94 3.49 -9.79
N GLN A 339 -1.94 2.73 -10.23
CA GLN A 339 -3.34 3.16 -10.18
C GLN A 339 -3.91 3.13 -8.75
N SER A 340 -3.41 2.25 -7.89
CA SER A 340 -3.87 2.24 -6.50
C SER A 340 -3.42 3.49 -5.72
N ASP A 341 -2.21 3.98 -5.97
CA ASP A 341 -1.73 5.24 -5.37
C ASP A 341 -2.49 6.44 -5.95
N PHE A 342 -2.77 6.42 -7.25
CA PHE A 342 -3.62 7.43 -7.90
C PHE A 342 -5.02 7.49 -7.26
N LEU A 343 -5.66 6.34 -7.00
CA LEU A 343 -6.96 6.28 -6.34
C LEU A 343 -6.91 6.78 -4.89
N ALA A 344 -5.87 6.40 -4.13
CA ALA A 344 -5.68 6.84 -2.76
C ALA A 344 -5.56 8.38 -2.69
N GLN A 345 -4.77 8.97 -3.57
CA GLN A 345 -4.60 10.42 -3.64
C GLN A 345 -5.88 11.11 -4.14
N GLY A 346 -6.54 10.57 -5.16
CA GLY A 346 -7.76 11.15 -5.74
C GLY A 346 -8.94 11.24 -4.75
N LEU A 347 -8.93 10.40 -3.72
CA LEU A 347 -9.90 10.41 -2.63
C LEU A 347 -9.43 11.15 -1.37
N HIS A 348 -8.32 11.90 -1.47
CA HIS A 348 -7.74 12.72 -0.41
C HIS A 348 -7.29 11.91 0.82
N CYS A 349 -6.71 10.72 0.60
CA CYS A 349 -5.89 10.07 1.62
C CYS A 349 -4.48 10.66 1.57
N PHE A 350 -4.15 11.55 2.50
CA PHE A 350 -2.83 12.22 2.57
C PHE A 350 -1.69 11.33 3.09
N LEU A 351 -1.80 10.01 2.95
CA LEU A 351 -0.87 9.05 3.51
C LEU A 351 -0.47 8.00 2.46
N PRO A 352 0.55 8.30 1.64
CA PRO A 352 1.10 7.38 0.65
C PRO A 352 1.52 6.03 1.27
N ASP A 353 2.00 6.05 2.52
CA ASP A 353 2.58 4.87 3.17
C ASP A 353 1.66 4.13 4.16
N LEU A 354 0.53 4.72 4.56
CA LEU A 354 -0.36 4.10 5.57
C LEU A 354 -1.55 3.36 4.93
N ALA A 355 -1.97 3.78 3.73
CA ALA A 355 -3.05 3.11 2.98
C ALA A 355 -2.61 1.77 2.35
N THR A 356 -1.31 1.55 2.20
CA THR A 356 -0.74 0.31 1.62
C THR A 356 -0.79 -0.90 2.56
N HIS A 357 -1.20 -0.71 3.81
CA HIS A 357 -0.85 -1.60 4.92
C HIS A 357 -2.03 -2.20 5.70
N PHE A 358 -3.27 -1.98 5.26
CA PHE A 358 -4.44 -2.58 5.92
C PHE A 358 -5.44 -3.12 4.90
N ILE A 359 -5.13 -4.26 4.27
CA ILE A 359 -6.12 -5.04 3.54
C ILE A 359 -5.86 -6.53 3.79
N PHE A 360 -6.90 -7.18 4.30
CA PHE A 360 -6.98 -8.58 4.75
C PHE A 360 -6.89 -9.57 3.60
#